data_AF-A0A6A6ZL76-F1
#
_entry.id   AF-A0A6A6ZL76-F1
#
_cell.length_a   1.000
_cell.length_b   1.000
_cell.length_c   1.000
_cell.angle_alpha   90.00
_cell.angle_beta   90.00
_cell.angle_gamma   90.00
#
_symmetry.space_group_name_H-M   'P 1'
#
loop_
_entity.id
_entity.type
_entity.pdbx_description
1 polymer ?
#
loop_
_entity_poly.entity_id
_entity_poly.type
_entity_poly.pdbx_seq_one_letter_code
_entity_poly.pdbx_strand_id
1 'polypeptide(L)'
;MYIDDGPNQTDEQGKERGNLTGDTKVEHYRSVLQPSHENPSNEYRKIYLSLPDPTPFSAFLAQTRQYLQRYPYALVGEIGLDRSFRIPEPWVEHEDLWSKRNHNLTPGGREGRRLTPFRCSPQHQKKIFKLQLQLAAEMGRGVSVHGVQAHGLVFESLQELWRGHEKEVLSKRERKKRGQDHASVEDSVSSAPETDTQPRPYPPRICLHSYSGNASNFKQYLNPAIPAQIFASFSTAINLGDALEDETPASFEEIIKTVPDHMVLVESDLHTAGEEMDRRIEDIVKRICRVKGWGLEEGVKQLGNNWRAFAFGEG
;
A
#
# COMPACT_ATOMS: atom_id res chain seq x y z
N MET A 1 -16.37 2.69 -5.50
CA MET A 1 -16.90 2.93 -4.15
C MET A 1 -17.10 4.43 -4.01
N TYR A 2 -18.12 4.88 -3.29
CA TYR A 2 -18.33 6.30 -3.03
C TYR A 2 -18.18 6.59 -1.53
N ILE A 3 -17.75 7.81 -1.21
CA ILE A 3 -17.57 8.23 0.18
C ILE A 3 -18.89 8.78 0.66
N ASP A 4 -19.44 8.15 1.70
CA ASP A 4 -20.63 8.55 2.42
C ASP A 4 -20.27 9.04 3.83
N ASP A 5 -21.16 9.81 4.44
CA ASP A 5 -20.95 10.44 5.76
C ASP A 5 -21.07 9.45 6.95
N GLY A 6 -21.06 8.13 6.69
CA GLY A 6 -20.95 7.08 7.70
C GLY A 6 -21.99 5.96 7.59
N PRO A 7 -21.73 4.82 8.25
CA PRO A 7 -22.49 3.58 8.09
C PRO A 7 -23.95 3.66 8.59
N ASN A 8 -24.30 4.71 9.35
CA ASN A 8 -25.63 4.87 9.97
C ASN A 8 -26.48 5.98 9.33
N GLN A 9 -26.08 6.56 8.20
CA GLN A 9 -26.92 7.55 7.52
C GLN A 9 -27.85 6.89 6.51
N THR A 10 -29.12 7.01 6.82
CA THR A 10 -30.22 6.68 5.93
C THR A 10 -30.41 7.78 4.89
N ASP A 11 -30.93 7.45 3.71
CA ASP A 11 -31.47 8.45 2.79
C ASP A 11 -32.62 9.26 3.43
N GLU A 12 -33.16 10.26 2.72
CA GLU A 12 -34.30 11.08 3.17
C GLU A 12 -35.55 10.23 3.53
N GLN A 13 -35.54 8.93 3.23
CA GLN A 13 -36.61 7.97 3.44
C GLN A 13 -36.28 6.92 4.52
N GLY A 14 -35.16 7.04 5.23
CA GLY A 14 -34.83 6.12 6.33
C GLY A 14 -34.20 4.80 5.88
N LYS A 15 -33.71 4.65 4.65
CA LYS A 15 -32.99 3.45 4.18
C LYS A 15 -31.49 3.63 4.19
N GLU A 16 -30.74 2.62 4.65
CA GLU A 16 -29.28 2.54 4.45
C GLU A 16 -28.95 2.86 3.00
N ARG A 17 -28.02 3.81 2.77
CA ARG A 17 -27.61 4.18 1.41
C ARG A 17 -27.03 2.94 0.72
N GLY A 18 -27.76 2.40 -0.24
CA GLY A 18 -27.36 1.23 -1.03
C GLY A 18 -26.45 1.59 -2.20
N ASN A 19 -26.21 0.64 -3.09
CA ASN A 19 -25.39 0.86 -4.28
C ASN A 19 -25.97 1.97 -5.18
N LEU A 20 -25.10 2.81 -5.73
CA LEU A 20 -25.51 3.82 -6.72
C LEU A 20 -25.85 3.14 -8.04
N THR A 21 -27.00 3.48 -8.62
CA THR A 21 -27.49 2.93 -9.90
C THR A 21 -27.98 4.04 -10.81
N GLY A 22 -28.20 3.72 -12.09
CA GLY A 22 -28.76 4.66 -13.07
C GLY A 22 -27.98 5.98 -13.17
N ASP A 23 -28.66 7.11 -13.02
CA ASP A 23 -28.04 8.44 -13.14
C ASP A 23 -27.07 8.77 -11.99
N THR A 24 -27.35 8.34 -10.76
CA THR A 24 -26.45 8.57 -9.61
C THR A 24 -25.11 7.85 -9.78
N LYS A 25 -25.13 6.66 -10.40
CA LYS A 25 -23.92 5.92 -10.80
C LYS A 25 -23.10 6.69 -11.82
N VAL A 26 -23.77 7.21 -12.85
CA VAL A 26 -23.13 8.01 -13.91
C VAL A 26 -22.51 9.27 -13.33
N GLU A 27 -23.23 9.98 -12.46
CA GLU A 27 -22.74 11.18 -11.79
C GLU A 27 -21.50 10.89 -10.92
N HIS A 28 -21.56 9.81 -10.14
CA HIS A 28 -20.41 9.37 -9.34
C HIS A 28 -19.19 9.10 -10.23
N TYR A 29 -19.31 8.25 -11.25
CA TYR A 29 -18.18 7.92 -12.12
C TYR A 29 -17.63 9.14 -12.86
N ARG A 30 -18.48 10.05 -13.32
CA ARG A 30 -18.06 11.33 -13.89
C ARG A 30 -17.23 12.16 -12.90
N SER A 31 -17.58 12.16 -11.62
CA SER A 31 -16.88 12.93 -10.59
C SER A 31 -15.52 12.34 -10.18
N VAL A 32 -15.35 11.01 -10.27
CA VAL A 32 -14.15 10.31 -9.79
C VAL A 32 -13.21 9.85 -10.89
N LEU A 33 -13.63 9.85 -12.16
CA LEU A 33 -12.82 9.44 -13.30
C LEU A 33 -12.26 10.63 -14.09
N GLN A 34 -11.09 10.44 -14.70
CA GLN A 34 -10.43 11.41 -15.58
C GLN A 34 -10.12 10.76 -16.93
N PRO A 35 -10.32 11.45 -18.08
CA PRO A 35 -10.75 12.85 -18.19
C PRO A 35 -12.22 13.07 -17.77
N SER A 36 -12.49 14.19 -17.12
CA SER A 36 -13.86 14.56 -16.70
C SER A 36 -14.48 15.46 -17.76
N HIS A 37 -15.75 15.21 -18.07
CA HIS A 37 -16.53 15.99 -19.03
C HIS A 37 -17.86 16.38 -18.38
N GLU A 38 -18.19 17.66 -18.38
CA GLU A 38 -19.44 18.16 -17.80
C GLU A 38 -20.66 17.49 -18.43
N ASN A 39 -20.66 17.40 -19.77
CA ASN A 39 -21.65 16.70 -20.58
C ASN A 39 -20.97 15.49 -21.27
N PRO A 40 -21.00 14.30 -20.66
CA PRO A 40 -20.40 13.10 -21.25
C PRO A 40 -21.14 12.71 -22.54
N SER A 41 -20.39 12.26 -23.55
CA SER A 41 -20.97 11.70 -24.76
C SER A 41 -21.81 10.45 -24.44
N ASN A 42 -22.69 10.05 -25.36
CA ASN A 42 -23.46 8.81 -25.21
C ASN A 42 -22.57 7.58 -25.04
N GLU A 43 -21.38 7.57 -25.65
CA GLU A 43 -20.39 6.51 -25.48
C GLU A 43 -19.81 6.48 -24.06
N TYR A 44 -19.46 7.64 -23.50
CA TYR A 44 -18.93 7.73 -22.14
C TYR A 44 -19.98 7.32 -21.11
N ARG A 45 -21.24 7.73 -21.34
CA ARG A 45 -22.36 7.29 -20.50
C ARG A 45 -22.54 5.77 -20.54
N LYS A 46 -22.44 5.13 -21.70
CA LYS A 46 -22.46 3.66 -21.82
C LYS A 46 -21.33 3.01 -21.03
N ILE A 47 -20.10 3.56 -21.11
CA ILE A 47 -18.96 3.07 -20.32
C ILE A 47 -19.28 3.16 -18.83
N TYR A 48 -19.72 4.32 -18.31
CA TYR A 48 -20.03 4.48 -16.90
C TYR A 48 -21.11 3.49 -16.41
N LEU A 49 -22.14 3.26 -17.21
CA LEU A 49 -23.21 2.32 -16.88
C LEU A 49 -22.72 0.86 -16.88
N SER A 50 -21.71 0.53 -17.67
CA SER A 50 -21.12 -0.82 -17.74
C SER A 50 -20.17 -1.15 -16.58
N LEU A 51 -19.66 -0.14 -15.86
CA LEU A 51 -18.84 -0.35 -14.66
C LEU A 51 -19.68 -0.98 -13.54
N PRO A 52 -19.08 -1.57 -12.50
CA PRO A 52 -19.83 -2.06 -11.34
C PRO A 52 -20.69 -0.96 -10.68
N ASP A 53 -21.70 -1.31 -9.91
CA ASP A 53 -22.43 -0.31 -9.15
C ASP A 53 -21.55 0.18 -7.97
N PRO A 54 -21.34 1.51 -7.81
CA PRO A 54 -20.57 2.03 -6.68
C PRO A 54 -21.23 1.68 -5.35
N THR A 55 -20.49 0.97 -4.50
CA THR A 55 -20.90 0.64 -3.12
C THR A 55 -20.44 1.74 -2.13
N PRO A 56 -21.13 1.90 -0.98
CA PRO A 56 -20.70 2.80 0.09
C PRO A 56 -19.35 2.35 0.65
N PHE A 57 -18.43 3.29 0.84
CA PHE A 57 -17.11 2.96 1.38
C PHE A 57 -17.17 2.65 2.88
N SER A 58 -18.11 3.24 3.61
CA SER A 58 -18.34 2.92 5.02
C SER A 58 -18.66 1.43 5.25
N ALA A 59 -19.46 0.82 4.37
CA ALA A 59 -19.79 -0.60 4.41
C ALA A 59 -18.55 -1.48 4.23
N PHE A 60 -17.66 -1.12 3.30
CA PHE A 60 -16.38 -1.81 3.10
C PHE A 60 -15.47 -1.71 4.35
N LEU A 61 -15.36 -0.52 4.95
CA LEU A 61 -14.59 -0.32 6.18
C LEU A 61 -15.18 -1.09 7.37
N ALA A 62 -16.51 -1.12 7.50
CA ALA A 62 -17.19 -1.88 8.55
C ALA A 62 -16.91 -3.39 8.41
N GLN A 63 -17.00 -3.93 7.20
CA GLN A 63 -16.65 -5.33 6.92
C GLN A 63 -15.17 -5.61 7.21
N THR A 64 -14.28 -4.71 6.79
CA THR A 64 -12.83 -4.82 7.03
C THR A 64 -12.54 -4.83 8.53
N ARG A 65 -13.19 -3.96 9.32
CA ARG A 65 -13.09 -3.96 10.79
C ARG A 65 -13.50 -5.29 11.39
N GLN A 66 -14.62 -5.88 10.93
CA GLN A 66 -15.07 -7.18 11.41
C GLN A 66 -14.03 -8.29 11.13
N TYR A 67 -13.41 -8.29 9.94
CA TYR A 67 -12.33 -9.24 9.63
C TYR A 67 -11.11 -9.03 10.53
N LEU A 68 -10.68 -7.79 10.74
CA LEU A 68 -9.55 -7.48 11.61
C LEU A 68 -9.81 -7.81 13.08
N GLN A 69 -11.07 -7.78 13.54
CA GLN A 69 -11.46 -8.26 14.86
C GLN A 69 -11.45 -9.80 14.93
N ARG A 70 -11.96 -10.45 13.88
CA ARG A 70 -12.02 -11.92 13.78
C ARG A 70 -10.65 -12.57 13.65
N TYR A 71 -9.70 -11.91 12.99
CA TYR A 71 -8.36 -12.42 12.71
C TYR A 71 -7.30 -11.55 13.39
N PRO A 72 -6.87 -11.88 14.62
CA PRO A 72 -5.99 -11.04 15.43
C PRO A 72 -4.60 -10.77 14.83
N TYR A 73 -4.15 -11.57 13.88
CA TYR A 73 -2.86 -11.41 13.20
C TYR A 73 -2.99 -10.79 11.80
N ALA A 74 -4.21 -10.44 11.37
CA ALA A 74 -4.41 -9.83 10.06
C ALA A 74 -3.81 -8.42 10.01
N LEU A 75 -3.19 -8.13 8.87
CA LEU A 75 -2.71 -6.80 8.48
C LEU A 75 -3.72 -6.14 7.55
N VAL A 76 -3.56 -4.85 7.30
CA VAL A 76 -4.31 -4.15 6.24
C VAL A 76 -3.44 -4.09 4.99
N GLY A 77 -3.96 -4.54 3.85
CA GLY A 77 -3.20 -4.50 2.60
C GLY A 77 -3.69 -5.55 1.60
N GLU A 78 -3.21 -5.50 0.37
CA GLU A 78 -2.40 -4.43 -0.21
C GLU A 78 -3.30 -3.24 -0.58
N ILE A 79 -2.99 -2.03 -0.10
CA ILE A 79 -3.73 -0.80 -0.42
C ILE A 79 -2.78 0.21 -1.07
N GLY A 80 -3.25 1.17 -1.85
CA GLY A 80 -2.31 2.15 -2.40
C GLY A 80 -2.88 3.09 -3.44
N LEU A 81 -1.96 3.69 -4.18
CA LEU A 81 -2.23 4.68 -5.21
C LEU A 81 -1.60 4.24 -6.53
N ASP A 82 -2.36 4.33 -7.63
CA ASP A 82 -1.92 4.00 -8.97
C ASP A 82 -2.25 5.13 -9.95
N ARG A 83 -1.22 5.75 -10.53
CA ARG A 83 -1.38 6.81 -11.54
C ARG A 83 -1.44 6.29 -12.98
N SER A 84 -1.04 5.05 -13.19
CA SER A 84 -0.85 4.42 -14.49
C SER A 84 -2.08 3.62 -14.95
N PHE A 85 -2.83 3.05 -14.00
CA PHE A 85 -3.95 2.16 -14.26
C PHE A 85 -5.04 2.87 -15.06
N ARG A 86 -5.44 2.21 -16.16
CA ARG A 86 -6.59 2.59 -16.97
C ARG A 86 -7.64 1.51 -16.90
N ILE A 87 -8.90 1.91 -16.91
CA ILE A 87 -10.03 1.00 -16.81
C ILE A 87 -10.15 0.18 -18.12
N PRO A 88 -10.21 -1.16 -18.07
CA PRO A 88 -10.48 -1.98 -19.26
C PRO A 88 -11.84 -1.69 -19.88
N GLU A 89 -11.94 -1.82 -21.20
CA GLU A 89 -13.21 -1.70 -21.93
C GLU A 89 -14.25 -2.73 -21.45
N PRO A 90 -15.56 -2.46 -21.63
CA PRO A 90 -16.62 -3.38 -21.25
C PRO A 90 -16.55 -4.70 -22.01
N TRP A 91 -16.97 -5.80 -21.39
CA TRP A 91 -16.98 -7.13 -22.03
C TRP A 91 -17.90 -7.22 -23.26
N VAL A 92 -18.92 -6.37 -23.34
CA VAL A 92 -19.90 -6.35 -24.44
C VAL A 92 -19.23 -6.11 -25.80
N GLU A 93 -18.08 -5.44 -25.84
CA GLU A 93 -17.33 -5.19 -27.07
C GLU A 93 -16.29 -6.29 -27.37
N HIS A 94 -16.22 -7.34 -26.54
CA HIS A 94 -15.18 -8.38 -26.57
C HIS A 94 -15.75 -9.79 -26.31
N GLU A 95 -16.82 -10.17 -27.01
CA GLU A 95 -17.50 -11.49 -26.85
C GLU A 95 -16.55 -12.68 -27.03
N ASP A 96 -15.63 -12.60 -27.99
CA ASP A 96 -14.61 -13.63 -28.23
C ASP A 96 -13.66 -13.81 -27.04
N LEU A 97 -13.30 -12.73 -26.34
CA LEU A 97 -12.48 -12.81 -25.13
C LEU A 97 -13.29 -13.31 -23.94
N TRP A 98 -14.57 -12.92 -23.85
CA TRP A 98 -15.47 -13.40 -22.80
C TRP A 98 -15.63 -14.92 -22.83
N SER A 99 -15.79 -15.50 -24.02
CA SER A 99 -15.92 -16.97 -24.18
C SER A 99 -14.66 -17.76 -23.78
N LYS A 100 -13.48 -17.11 -23.79
CA LYS A 100 -12.18 -17.70 -23.43
C LYS A 100 -11.68 -17.28 -22.05
N ARG A 101 -12.53 -16.58 -21.28
CA ARG A 101 -12.17 -16.01 -20.00
C ARG A 101 -11.77 -17.11 -19.02
N ASN A 102 -10.64 -16.93 -18.33
CA ASN A 102 -10.25 -17.82 -17.25
C ASN A 102 -11.06 -17.48 -15.99
N HIS A 103 -12.08 -18.27 -15.71
CA HIS A 103 -12.98 -18.06 -14.57
C HIS A 103 -12.31 -18.25 -13.20
N ASN A 104 -11.09 -18.79 -13.15
CA ASN A 104 -10.32 -18.90 -11.91
C ASN A 104 -9.60 -17.60 -11.54
N LEU A 105 -9.56 -16.60 -12.43
CA LEU A 105 -8.95 -15.30 -12.16
C LEU A 105 -9.93 -14.37 -11.45
N THR A 106 -9.38 -13.55 -10.55
CA THR A 106 -10.12 -12.48 -9.88
C THR A 106 -10.82 -11.59 -10.91
N PRO A 107 -12.15 -11.39 -10.79
CA PRO A 107 -12.90 -10.53 -11.69
C PRO A 107 -12.34 -9.10 -11.75
N GLY A 108 -12.41 -8.48 -12.93
CA GLY A 108 -12.03 -7.08 -13.13
C GLY A 108 -10.63 -6.87 -13.71
N GLY A 109 -9.85 -7.94 -13.91
CA GLY A 109 -8.56 -7.87 -14.61
C GLY A 109 -8.69 -7.44 -16.08
N ARG A 110 -7.58 -7.04 -16.70
CA ARG A 110 -7.58 -6.63 -18.12
C ARG A 110 -8.02 -7.78 -19.03
N GLU A 111 -7.50 -8.98 -18.79
CA GLU A 111 -7.89 -10.21 -19.51
C GLU A 111 -7.88 -10.03 -21.04
N GLY A 112 -6.86 -9.34 -21.56
CA GLY A 112 -6.68 -9.06 -22.99
C GLY A 112 -7.46 -7.85 -23.54
N ARG A 113 -8.44 -7.32 -22.80
CA ARG A 113 -9.26 -6.18 -23.23
C ARG A 113 -8.43 -4.94 -23.49
N ARG A 114 -8.91 -4.10 -24.42
CA ARG A 114 -8.38 -2.75 -24.63
C ARG A 114 -8.66 -1.87 -23.40
N LEU A 115 -7.93 -0.77 -23.28
CA LEU A 115 -8.03 0.14 -22.16
C LEU A 115 -8.76 1.41 -22.59
N THR A 116 -9.77 1.81 -21.81
CA THR A 116 -10.44 3.10 -21.94
C THR A 116 -9.46 4.25 -21.64
N PRO A 117 -9.77 5.50 -22.02
CA PRO A 117 -8.97 6.65 -21.57
C PRO A 117 -9.09 6.92 -20.07
N PHE A 118 -10.05 6.29 -19.37
CA PHE A 118 -10.40 6.64 -18.00
C PHE A 118 -9.41 6.09 -16.97
N ARG A 119 -9.01 6.97 -16.05
CA ARG A 119 -8.29 6.67 -14.82
C ARG A 119 -9.08 7.15 -13.62
N CYS A 120 -8.89 6.51 -12.46
CA CYS A 120 -9.42 7.04 -11.21
C CYS A 120 -8.63 8.29 -10.80
N SER A 121 -9.33 9.37 -10.44
CA SER A 121 -8.72 10.63 -10.03
C SER A 121 -7.83 10.44 -8.81
N PRO A 122 -6.63 11.07 -8.78
CA PRO A 122 -5.74 10.99 -7.61
C PRO A 122 -6.40 11.44 -6.31
N GLN A 123 -7.32 12.42 -6.38
CA GLN A 123 -8.06 12.94 -5.23
C GLN A 123 -8.97 11.87 -4.63
N HIS A 124 -9.70 11.11 -5.46
CA HIS A 124 -10.55 10.04 -4.95
C HIS A 124 -9.72 8.88 -4.40
N GLN A 125 -8.66 8.46 -5.10
CA GLN A 125 -7.75 7.42 -4.61
C GLN A 125 -7.14 7.79 -3.24
N LYS A 126 -6.65 9.02 -3.08
CA LYS A 126 -6.07 9.53 -1.82
C LYS A 126 -7.07 9.50 -0.67
N LYS A 127 -8.34 9.86 -0.91
CA LYS A 127 -9.39 9.80 0.14
C LYS A 127 -9.64 8.37 0.61
N ILE A 128 -9.83 7.43 -0.33
CA ILE A 128 -10.02 5.99 -0.03
C ILE A 128 -8.80 5.42 0.69
N PHE A 129 -7.60 5.74 0.22
CA PHE A 129 -6.34 5.31 0.83
C PHE A 129 -6.22 5.78 2.29
N LYS A 130 -6.46 7.07 2.57
CA LYS A 130 -6.39 7.62 3.94
C LYS A 130 -7.39 6.99 4.89
N LEU A 131 -8.62 6.74 4.44
CA LEU A 131 -9.63 6.09 5.27
C LEU A 131 -9.25 4.66 5.67
N GLN A 132 -8.60 3.90 4.78
CA GLN A 132 -8.06 2.56 5.10
C GLN A 132 -6.88 2.64 6.08
N LEU A 133 -5.98 3.62 5.90
CA LEU A 133 -4.88 3.87 6.82
C LEU A 133 -5.38 4.25 8.21
N GLN A 134 -6.44 5.07 8.30
CA GLN A 134 -7.06 5.44 9.57
C GLN A 134 -7.71 4.24 10.26
N LEU A 135 -8.39 3.36 9.50
CA LEU A 135 -8.90 2.11 10.05
C LEU A 135 -7.75 1.24 10.61
N ALA A 136 -6.64 1.11 9.88
CA ALA A 136 -5.47 0.39 10.36
C ALA A 136 -4.89 1.02 11.64
N ALA A 137 -4.83 2.34 11.71
CA ALA A 137 -4.38 3.10 12.88
C ALA A 137 -5.27 2.85 14.11
N GLU A 138 -6.59 3.00 13.95
CA GLU A 138 -7.58 2.74 15.00
C GLU A 138 -7.51 1.31 15.55
N MET A 139 -7.16 0.35 14.68
CA MET A 139 -7.07 -1.06 15.04
C MET A 139 -5.65 -1.52 15.41
N GLY A 140 -4.67 -0.61 15.44
CA GLY A 140 -3.28 -0.93 15.76
C GLY A 140 -2.63 -1.92 14.77
N ARG A 141 -3.08 -1.95 13.52
CA ARG A 141 -2.64 -2.90 12.48
C ARG A 141 -1.48 -2.35 11.67
N GLY A 142 -0.54 -3.23 11.34
CA GLY A 142 0.44 -2.95 10.29
C GLY A 142 -0.25 -2.87 8.93
N VAL A 143 0.29 -2.06 8.04
CA VAL A 143 -0.25 -1.86 6.69
C VAL A 143 0.79 -2.14 5.62
N SER A 144 0.41 -2.87 4.56
CA SER A 144 1.20 -2.96 3.32
C SER A 144 0.63 -2.00 2.29
N VAL A 145 1.47 -1.09 1.77
CA VAL A 145 1.07 -0.04 0.84
C VAL A 145 1.85 -0.09 -0.47
N HIS A 146 1.15 -0.01 -1.61
CA HIS A 146 1.78 0.13 -2.92
C HIS A 146 1.72 1.57 -3.44
N GLY A 147 2.60 1.88 -4.39
CA GLY A 147 2.59 3.16 -5.10
C GLY A 147 3.08 3.02 -6.53
N VAL A 148 2.16 2.86 -7.49
CA VAL A 148 2.52 2.70 -8.91
C VAL A 148 2.59 4.07 -9.58
N GLN A 149 3.82 4.48 -9.93
CA GLN A 149 4.12 5.83 -10.45
C GLN A 149 3.61 6.96 -9.53
N ALA A 150 3.43 6.66 -8.23
CA ALA A 150 2.76 7.54 -7.26
C ALA A 150 3.55 7.71 -5.95
N HIS A 151 4.84 7.34 -5.91
CA HIS A 151 5.64 7.31 -4.66
C HIS A 151 5.58 8.61 -3.84
N GLY A 152 5.69 9.78 -4.51
CA GLY A 152 5.58 11.07 -3.82
C GLY A 152 4.18 11.33 -3.24
N LEU A 153 3.13 10.90 -3.93
CA LEU A 153 1.74 11.05 -3.46
C LEU A 153 1.45 10.09 -2.29
N VAL A 154 2.04 8.89 -2.30
CA VAL A 154 1.98 7.96 -1.16
C VAL A 154 2.65 8.61 0.05
N PHE A 155 3.89 9.09 -0.08
CA PHE A 155 4.59 9.77 1.02
C PHE A 155 3.80 10.97 1.56
N GLU A 156 3.30 11.84 0.67
CA GLU A 156 2.48 13.01 1.04
C GLU A 156 1.21 12.59 1.82
N SER A 157 0.52 11.55 1.36
CA SER A 157 -0.71 11.05 2.01
C SER A 157 -0.43 10.50 3.40
N LEU A 158 0.69 9.80 3.57
CA LEU A 158 1.14 9.31 4.87
C LEU A 158 1.56 10.46 5.78
N GLN A 159 2.31 11.44 5.25
CA GLN A 159 2.75 12.63 5.98
C GLN A 159 1.59 13.47 6.52
N GLU A 160 0.52 13.60 5.74
CA GLU A 160 -0.69 14.28 6.20
C GLU A 160 -1.34 13.62 7.41
N LEU A 161 -1.20 12.30 7.59
CA LEU A 161 -1.81 11.59 8.71
C LEU A 161 -1.03 11.79 10.01
N TRP A 162 0.30 11.87 9.96
CA TRP A 162 1.13 12.05 11.16
C TRP A 162 1.58 13.48 11.41
N ARG A 163 1.07 14.45 10.65
CA ARG A 163 1.37 15.87 10.87
C ARG A 163 0.97 16.28 12.28
N GLY A 164 1.89 16.87 13.04
CA GLY A 164 1.71 17.25 14.44
C GLY A 164 2.02 16.13 15.44
N HIS A 165 2.39 14.94 14.97
CA HIS A 165 2.77 13.79 15.79
C HIS A 165 4.25 13.39 15.56
N GLU A 166 5.04 14.26 14.94
CA GLU A 166 6.44 14.00 14.66
C GLU A 166 7.27 13.79 15.94
N LYS A 167 8.22 12.86 15.89
CA LYS A 167 9.17 12.64 16.98
C LYS A 167 10.09 13.85 17.14
N GLU A 168 10.38 14.22 18.38
CA GLU A 168 11.36 15.25 18.68
C GLU A 168 12.77 14.78 18.27
N VAL A 169 13.37 15.42 17.27
CA VAL A 169 14.72 15.09 16.80
C VAL A 169 15.72 16.04 17.48
N LEU A 170 16.33 15.57 18.56
CA LEU A 170 17.40 16.31 19.23
C LEU A 170 18.58 16.54 18.27
N SER A 171 19.09 17.77 18.22
CA SER A 171 20.25 18.09 17.37
C SER A 171 21.51 17.38 17.87
N LYS A 172 22.49 17.17 16.98
CA LYS A 172 23.81 16.58 17.33
C LYS A 172 24.48 17.33 18.50
N ARG A 173 24.31 18.66 18.57
CA ARG A 173 24.86 19.51 19.63
C ARG A 173 24.17 19.28 20.98
N GLU A 174 22.85 19.04 20.97
CA GLU A 174 22.08 18.73 22.16
C GLU A 174 22.34 17.31 22.67
N ARG A 175 22.49 16.34 21.77
CA ARG A 175 22.94 14.97 22.13
C ARG A 175 24.30 14.97 22.82
N LYS A 176 25.27 15.70 22.24
CA LYS A 176 26.61 15.88 22.82
C LYS A 176 26.57 16.57 24.19
N LYS A 177 25.72 17.59 24.37
CA LYS A 177 25.53 18.29 25.66
C LYS A 177 24.87 17.40 26.72
N ARG A 178 24.06 16.43 26.31
CA ARG A 178 23.39 15.46 27.21
C ARG A 178 24.26 14.22 27.51
N GLY A 179 25.52 14.16 27.05
CA GLY A 179 26.46 13.10 27.41
C GLY A 179 26.14 11.71 26.83
N GLN A 180 25.33 11.64 25.76
CA GLN A 180 24.98 10.38 25.08
C GLN A 180 26.05 9.94 24.06
N ASP A 181 27.33 10.09 24.38
CA ASP A 181 28.46 9.70 23.53
C ASP A 181 29.14 8.42 24.07
N HIS A 182 28.36 7.37 24.35
CA HIS A 182 28.88 6.00 24.45
C HIS A 182 28.36 5.18 23.27
N ALA A 183 29.30 4.57 22.53
CA ALA A 183 29.11 3.83 21.28
C ALA A 183 28.42 2.46 21.46
N SER A 184 27.33 2.41 22.24
CA SER A 184 26.54 1.21 22.47
C SER A 184 25.06 1.55 22.66
N VAL A 185 24.53 2.41 21.79
CA VAL A 185 23.08 2.65 21.66
C VAL A 185 22.67 2.47 20.20
N GLU A 186 22.85 1.24 19.69
CA GLU A 186 22.06 0.77 18.53
C GLU A 186 20.64 0.37 18.95
N ASP A 187 20.35 0.25 20.24
CA ASP A 187 18.99 0.10 20.77
C ASP A 187 18.60 1.35 21.55
N SER A 188 18.21 2.39 20.83
CA SER A 188 17.05 3.15 21.30
C SER A 188 15.83 2.54 20.64
N VAL A 189 15.51 1.31 21.06
CA VAL A 189 14.12 0.86 21.15
C VAL A 189 13.44 1.99 21.91
N SER A 190 12.81 2.88 21.16
CA SER A 190 11.82 3.78 21.71
C SER A 190 10.77 2.85 22.25
N SER A 191 10.90 2.51 23.53
CA SER A 191 9.81 2.08 24.37
C SER A 191 8.71 3.07 24.07
N ALA A 192 7.77 2.64 23.24
CA ALA A 192 6.55 3.38 23.05
C ALA A 192 6.03 3.59 24.48
N PRO A 193 5.75 4.83 24.91
CA PRO A 193 5.10 5.00 26.19
C PRO A 193 3.82 4.15 26.11
N GLU A 194 3.73 3.11 26.93
CA GLU A 194 2.58 2.20 27.07
C GLU A 194 1.34 2.93 27.62
N THR A 195 1.31 4.25 27.53
CA THR A 195 0.32 5.14 28.17
C THR A 195 -0.21 6.22 27.25
N ASP A 196 -0.06 6.10 25.93
CA ASP A 196 -0.78 6.97 24.99
C ASP A 196 -2.13 6.34 24.65
N THR A 197 -3.11 6.54 25.53
CA THR A 197 -4.49 6.04 25.40
C THR A 197 -5.27 6.70 24.25
N GLN A 198 -4.65 7.63 23.51
CA GLN A 198 -5.26 8.30 22.37
C GLN A 198 -4.99 7.51 21.07
N PRO A 199 -6.02 7.21 20.27
CA PRO A 199 -5.83 6.55 18.98
C PRO A 199 -5.03 7.47 18.05
N ARG A 200 -3.91 6.95 17.53
CA ARG A 200 -3.05 7.69 16.60
C ARG A 200 -3.75 7.82 15.24
N PRO A 201 -3.59 8.93 14.52
CA PRO A 201 -4.18 9.11 13.19
C PRO A 201 -3.46 8.34 12.06
N TYR A 202 -2.36 7.65 12.38
CA TYR A 202 -1.51 6.92 11.44
C TYR A 202 -1.24 5.48 11.91
N PRO A 203 -1.05 4.52 10.99
CA PRO A 203 -0.71 3.14 11.34
C PRO A 203 0.63 3.06 12.07
N PRO A 204 0.78 2.14 13.05
CA PRO A 204 2.04 1.99 13.78
C PRO A 204 3.20 1.49 12.91
N ARG A 205 2.89 0.69 11.87
CA ARG A 205 3.87 0.00 11.01
C ARG A 205 3.40 0.04 9.57
N ILE A 206 4.27 0.46 8.66
CA ILE A 206 3.95 0.65 7.24
C ILE A 206 5.03 -0.03 6.41
N CYS A 207 4.65 -1.01 5.60
CA CYS A 207 5.50 -1.62 4.58
C CYS A 207 5.21 -0.98 3.23
N LEU A 208 6.24 -0.47 2.57
CA LEU A 208 6.20 -0.08 1.16
C LEU A 208 6.34 -1.36 0.32
N HIS A 209 5.20 -1.89 -0.13
CA HIS A 209 5.05 -3.09 -0.95
C HIS A 209 5.85 -2.96 -2.25
N SER A 210 6.69 -3.96 -2.56
CA SER A 210 7.52 -4.06 -3.75
C SER A 210 8.05 -2.71 -4.20
N TYR A 211 8.75 -2.02 -3.30
CA TYR A 211 9.09 -0.61 -3.47
C TYR A 211 9.92 -0.39 -4.74
N SER A 212 9.35 0.30 -5.72
CA SER A 212 9.96 0.55 -7.04
C SER A 212 10.43 1.99 -7.25
N GLY A 213 10.40 2.82 -6.19
CA GLY A 213 10.96 4.16 -6.25
C GLY A 213 12.50 4.14 -6.19
N ASN A 214 13.15 5.22 -6.60
CA ASN A 214 14.61 5.33 -6.50
C ASN A 214 15.08 5.64 -5.06
N ALA A 215 16.39 5.56 -4.82
CA ALA A 215 17.02 5.86 -3.53
C ALA A 215 16.76 7.30 -3.04
N SER A 216 16.71 8.28 -3.95
CA SER A 216 16.40 9.67 -3.60
C SER A 216 14.99 9.81 -3.01
N ASN A 217 14.00 9.18 -3.64
CA ASN A 217 12.63 9.13 -3.13
C ASN A 217 12.58 8.43 -1.76
N PHE A 218 13.36 7.36 -1.58
CA PHE A 218 13.36 6.57 -0.35
C PHE A 218 13.92 7.34 0.85
N LYS A 219 14.92 8.21 0.64
CA LYS A 219 15.54 9.02 1.71
C LYS A 219 14.54 9.86 2.50
N GLN A 220 13.38 10.19 1.94
CA GLN A 220 12.29 10.87 2.65
C GLN A 220 11.74 10.04 3.83
N TYR A 221 11.72 8.71 3.68
CA TYR A 221 11.29 7.77 4.71
C TYR A 221 12.33 7.54 5.81
N LEU A 222 13.56 8.04 5.65
CA LEU A 222 14.63 7.96 6.64
C LEU A 222 14.61 9.11 7.65
N ASN A 223 13.62 10.00 7.56
CA ASN A 223 13.51 11.12 8.48
C ASN A 223 13.20 10.59 9.90
N PRO A 224 14.08 10.80 10.90
CA PRO A 224 13.88 10.31 12.26
C PRO A 224 12.67 10.93 12.97
N ALA A 225 12.13 12.03 12.44
CA ALA A 225 10.90 12.64 12.91
C ALA A 225 9.64 11.81 12.57
N ILE A 226 9.72 10.84 11.64
CA ILE A 226 8.58 9.99 11.28
C ILE A 226 8.20 9.12 12.49
N PRO A 227 6.93 9.19 12.94
CA PRO A 227 6.54 8.49 14.15
C PRO A 227 6.13 7.02 13.94
N ALA A 228 5.84 6.63 12.70
CA ALA A 228 5.56 5.24 12.33
C ALA A 228 6.86 4.45 12.07
N GLN A 229 6.81 3.14 12.27
CA GLN A 229 7.88 2.26 11.78
C GLN A 229 7.68 2.02 10.28
N ILE A 230 8.72 2.28 9.49
CA ILE A 230 8.69 2.13 8.03
C ILE A 230 9.49 0.91 7.64
N PHE A 231 8.96 0.14 6.69
CA PHE A 231 9.62 -0.99 6.06
C PHE A 231 9.51 -0.87 4.53
N ALA A 232 10.37 -1.57 3.81
CA ALA A 232 10.28 -1.72 2.36
C ALA A 232 10.51 -3.16 1.98
N SER A 233 9.54 -3.75 1.28
CA SER A 233 9.67 -5.08 0.72
C SER A 233 10.19 -5.02 -0.71
N PHE A 234 10.93 -6.07 -1.07
CA PHE A 234 11.47 -6.25 -2.40
C PHE A 234 11.17 -7.67 -2.88
N SER A 235 10.93 -7.80 -4.18
CA SER A 235 10.67 -9.06 -4.87
C SER A 235 11.46 -9.15 -6.16
N THR A 236 11.89 -10.37 -6.53
CA THR A 236 12.49 -10.59 -7.85
C THR A 236 11.49 -10.27 -8.96
N ALA A 237 10.21 -10.56 -8.75
CA ALA A 237 9.18 -10.37 -9.76
C ALA A 237 9.03 -8.90 -10.18
N ILE A 238 8.86 -8.00 -9.20
CA ILE A 238 8.62 -6.59 -9.50
C ILE A 238 9.92 -5.81 -9.64
N ASN A 239 10.88 -5.99 -8.73
CA ASN A 239 12.05 -5.13 -8.68
C ASN A 239 13.12 -5.52 -9.71
N LEU A 240 13.12 -6.77 -10.17
CA LEU A 240 14.10 -7.31 -11.10
C LEU A 240 13.45 -7.80 -12.42
N GLY A 241 12.14 -7.61 -12.59
CA GLY A 241 11.44 -8.00 -13.82
C GLY A 241 11.49 -9.51 -14.08
N ASP A 242 11.33 -10.32 -13.02
CA ASP A 242 11.43 -11.78 -13.05
C ASP A 242 12.82 -12.34 -13.43
N ALA A 243 13.86 -11.51 -13.48
CA ALA A 243 15.22 -11.91 -13.82
C ALA A 243 15.86 -12.77 -12.71
N LEU A 244 15.59 -14.06 -12.73
CA LEU A 244 16.24 -15.05 -11.88
C LEU A 244 17.72 -15.20 -12.28
N GLU A 245 18.61 -15.24 -11.28
CA GLU A 245 20.05 -15.51 -11.46
C GLU A 245 20.86 -14.50 -12.30
N ASP A 246 20.22 -13.54 -12.96
CA ASP A 246 20.90 -12.45 -13.69
C ASP A 246 21.70 -11.52 -12.77
N GLU A 247 22.60 -10.72 -13.34
CA GLU A 247 23.32 -9.68 -12.60
C GLU A 247 22.34 -8.71 -11.92
N THR A 248 22.64 -8.36 -10.67
CA THR A 248 21.80 -7.44 -9.91
C THR A 248 21.99 -6.02 -10.48
N PRO A 249 20.93 -5.33 -10.94
CA PRO A 249 21.07 -4.01 -11.50
C PRO A 249 21.63 -3.01 -10.48
N ALA A 250 22.51 -2.11 -10.92
CA ALA A 250 23.14 -1.11 -10.05
C ALA A 250 22.11 -0.22 -9.31
N SER A 251 20.97 0.07 -9.94
CA SER A 251 19.86 0.81 -9.33
C SER A 251 19.21 0.03 -8.17
N PHE A 252 19.09 -1.30 -8.29
CA PHE A 252 18.61 -2.15 -7.22
C PHE A 252 19.63 -2.23 -6.07
N GLU A 253 20.92 -2.35 -6.38
CA GLU A 253 21.94 -2.31 -5.34
C GLU A 253 21.92 -0.99 -4.57
N GLU A 254 21.77 0.14 -5.26
CA GLU A 254 21.72 1.47 -4.66
C GLU A 254 20.56 1.59 -3.66
N ILE A 255 19.36 1.12 -4.02
CA ILE A 255 18.22 1.18 -3.11
C ILE A 255 18.41 0.26 -1.90
N ILE A 256 18.87 -0.98 -2.08
CA ILE A 256 19.13 -1.90 -0.96
C ILE A 256 20.22 -1.36 -0.03
N LYS A 257 21.28 -0.73 -0.57
CA LYS A 257 22.31 -0.04 0.24
C LYS A 257 21.75 1.18 0.99
N THR A 258 20.74 1.84 0.44
CA THR A 258 20.10 3.02 1.06
C THR A 258 19.15 2.65 2.19
N VAL A 259 18.47 1.50 2.11
CA VAL A 259 17.49 1.06 3.12
C VAL A 259 18.22 0.51 4.35
N PRO A 260 18.00 1.03 5.58
CA PRO A 260 18.60 0.48 6.79
C PRO A 260 18.21 -0.99 7.02
N ASP A 261 19.12 -1.75 7.65
CA ASP A 261 19.02 -3.20 7.79
C ASP A 261 17.72 -3.66 8.45
N HIS A 262 17.25 -2.94 9.48
CA HIS A 262 16.00 -3.24 10.19
C HIS A 262 14.71 -2.89 9.41
N MET A 263 14.82 -2.15 8.30
CA MET A 263 13.68 -1.74 7.47
C MET A 263 13.47 -2.67 6.25
N VAL A 264 14.41 -3.56 5.95
CA VAL A 264 14.36 -4.41 4.76
C VAL A 264 13.42 -5.59 4.98
N LEU A 265 12.48 -5.78 4.05
CA LEU A 265 11.63 -6.96 3.95
C LEU A 265 11.80 -7.63 2.58
N VAL A 266 11.33 -8.87 2.47
CA VAL A 266 11.31 -9.65 1.23
C VAL A 266 9.94 -10.22 0.98
N GLU A 267 9.60 -10.39 -0.29
CA GLU A 267 8.37 -11.04 -0.74
C GLU A 267 8.55 -11.65 -2.14
N SER A 268 7.62 -12.50 -2.55
CA SER A 268 7.61 -13.09 -3.90
C SER A 268 6.89 -12.20 -4.90
N ASP A 269 5.86 -11.50 -4.43
CA ASP A 269 4.82 -10.81 -5.21
C ASP A 269 4.21 -11.67 -6.32
N LEU A 270 4.03 -12.97 -6.02
CA LEU A 270 3.34 -13.91 -6.90
C LEU A 270 1.92 -14.19 -6.41
N HIS A 271 1.00 -14.33 -7.37
CA HIS A 271 -0.40 -14.70 -7.12
C HIS A 271 -0.59 -16.18 -6.77
N THR A 272 0.48 -16.99 -6.80
CA THR A 272 0.45 -18.43 -6.54
C THR A 272 1.47 -18.82 -5.47
N ALA A 273 1.11 -19.83 -4.68
CA ALA A 273 2.03 -20.54 -3.80
C ALA A 273 2.61 -21.76 -4.52
N GLY A 274 3.77 -22.23 -4.06
CA GLY A 274 4.46 -23.43 -4.56
C GLY A 274 5.93 -23.18 -4.86
N GLU A 275 6.57 -24.13 -5.53
CA GLU A 275 8.02 -24.11 -5.77
C GLU A 275 8.51 -22.83 -6.44
N GLU A 276 7.72 -22.25 -7.36
CA GLU A 276 8.11 -20.98 -8.00
C GLU A 276 8.15 -19.82 -7.01
N MET A 277 7.19 -19.75 -6.09
CA MET A 277 7.19 -18.74 -5.03
C MET A 277 8.44 -18.89 -4.17
N ASP A 278 8.77 -20.12 -3.77
CA ASP A 278 9.92 -20.41 -2.92
C ASP A 278 11.24 -20.04 -3.63
N ARG A 279 11.36 -20.36 -4.92
CA ARG A 279 12.53 -19.96 -5.75
C ARG A 279 12.73 -18.45 -5.79
N ARG A 280 11.64 -17.66 -5.89
CA ARG A 280 11.73 -16.19 -5.91
C ARG A 280 12.10 -15.61 -4.57
N ILE A 281 11.57 -16.17 -3.48
CA ILE A 281 11.96 -15.78 -2.13
C ILE A 281 13.44 -16.09 -1.90
N GLU A 282 13.90 -17.28 -2.30
CA GLU A 282 15.31 -17.66 -2.17
C GLU A 282 16.23 -16.72 -2.97
N ASP A 283 15.88 -16.42 -4.22
CA ASP A 283 16.65 -15.52 -5.09
C ASP A 283 16.76 -14.11 -4.49
N ILE A 284 15.65 -13.49 -4.10
CA ILE A 284 15.66 -12.13 -3.56
C ILE A 284 16.44 -12.05 -2.24
N VAL A 285 16.31 -13.06 -1.38
CA VAL A 285 17.09 -13.16 -0.13
C VAL A 285 18.59 -13.24 -0.45
N LYS A 286 19.00 -14.13 -1.36
CA LYS A 286 20.41 -14.27 -1.76
C LYS A 286 20.97 -12.97 -2.34
N ARG A 287 20.18 -12.24 -3.13
CA ARG A 287 20.61 -10.95 -3.71
C ARG A 287 20.80 -9.89 -2.64
N ILE A 288 19.82 -9.73 -1.74
CA ILE A 288 19.92 -8.75 -0.65
C ILE A 288 21.12 -9.05 0.25
N CYS A 289 21.31 -10.32 0.65
CA CYS A 289 22.48 -10.70 1.46
C CYS A 289 23.80 -10.34 0.77
N ARG A 290 23.93 -10.60 -0.54
CA ARG A 290 25.13 -10.21 -1.30
C ARG A 290 25.35 -8.70 -1.32
N VAL A 291 24.31 -7.92 -1.57
CA VAL A 291 24.40 -6.45 -1.63
C VAL A 291 24.75 -5.85 -0.25
N LYS A 292 24.21 -6.43 0.81
CA LYS A 292 24.45 -6.04 2.21
C LYS A 292 25.74 -6.56 2.81
N GLY A 293 26.37 -7.56 2.16
CA GLY A 293 27.53 -8.25 2.70
C GLY A 293 27.20 -9.17 3.88
N TRP A 294 25.94 -9.57 4.05
CA TRP A 294 25.52 -10.49 5.11
C TRP A 294 25.85 -11.94 4.75
N GLY A 295 26.19 -12.74 5.77
CA GLY A 295 26.13 -14.20 5.63
C GLY A 295 24.69 -14.65 5.36
N LEU A 296 24.48 -15.75 4.62
CA LEU A 296 23.11 -16.17 4.26
C LEU A 296 22.25 -16.48 5.49
N GLU A 297 22.79 -17.22 6.46
CA GLU A 297 22.08 -17.58 7.69
C GLU A 297 21.74 -16.34 8.54
N GLU A 298 22.71 -15.42 8.69
CA GLU A 298 22.53 -14.15 9.37
C GLU A 298 21.47 -13.29 8.69
N GLY A 299 21.55 -13.15 7.36
CA GLY A 299 20.61 -12.36 6.57
C GLY A 299 19.18 -12.91 6.64
N VAL A 300 19.00 -14.24 6.58
CA VAL A 300 17.68 -14.87 6.79
C VAL A 300 17.14 -14.55 8.18
N LYS A 301 17.99 -14.60 9.21
CA LYS A 301 17.60 -14.28 10.59
C LYS A 301 17.21 -12.81 10.74
N GLN A 302 17.99 -11.89 10.17
CA GLN A 302 17.70 -10.46 10.14
C GLN A 302 16.37 -10.18 9.44
N LEU A 303 16.15 -10.72 8.24
CA LEU A 303 14.91 -10.55 7.47
C LEU A 303 13.71 -11.15 8.22
N GLY A 304 13.88 -12.30 8.87
CA GLY A 304 12.85 -12.91 9.71
C GLY A 304 12.49 -12.09 10.95
N ASN A 305 13.46 -11.42 11.56
CA ASN A 305 13.22 -10.48 12.67
C ASN A 305 12.48 -9.23 12.18
N ASN A 306 12.90 -8.66 11.04
CA ASN A 306 12.23 -7.50 10.44
C ASN A 306 10.76 -7.82 10.10
N TRP A 307 10.49 -9.02 9.57
CA TRP A 307 9.12 -9.43 9.26
C TRP A 307 8.25 -9.56 10.52
N ARG A 308 8.79 -10.10 11.62
CA ARG A 308 8.06 -10.14 12.91
C ARG A 308 7.82 -8.75 13.47
N ALA A 309 8.80 -7.85 13.36
CA ALA A 309 8.63 -6.46 13.74
C ALA A 309 7.51 -5.80 12.94
N PHE A 310 7.45 -6.02 11.62
CA PHE A 310 6.38 -5.51 10.78
C PHE A 310 5.01 -6.13 11.08
N ALA A 311 4.92 -7.47 11.13
CA ALA A 311 3.65 -8.19 11.27
C ALA A 311 3.07 -8.04 12.67
N PHE A 312 3.89 -8.25 13.69
CA PHE A 312 3.45 -8.37 15.09
C PHE A 312 3.81 -7.15 15.94
N GLY A 313 4.75 -6.33 15.50
CA GLY A 313 5.30 -5.25 16.35
C GLY A 313 6.28 -5.76 17.40
N GLU A 314 6.82 -6.97 17.21
CA GLU A 314 7.87 -7.54 18.07
C GLU A 314 9.23 -6.94 17.68
N GLY A 315 9.83 -6.17 18.59
CA GLY A 315 11.13 -5.52 18.40
C GLY A 315 11.56 -4.82 19.67
#